data_AF-A0A090RWI8-F1
#
_entry.id   AF-A0A090RWI8-F1
#
_cell.length_a   1.000
_cell.length_b   1.000
_cell.length_c   1.000
_cell.angle_alpha   90.00
_cell.angle_beta   90.00
_cell.angle_gamma   90.00
#
_symmetry.space_group_name_H-M   'P 1'
#
loop_
_entity.id
_entity.type
_entity.pdbx_description
1 polymer ?
#
loop_
_entity_poly.entity_id
_entity_poly.type
_entity_poly.pdbx_seq_one_letter_code
_entity_poly.pdbx_strand_id
1 'polypeptide(L)'
;MALEKVEAEKEVLDKSHQFEKEKLERQNESSKIALENQQLELERANTKADEIAALNRAEKEKFNNNHQAELNAIKAKELKDKIKRDRFWGWLKAILATVALLALIAALILALYRFYRWTTEEPLIKEVERKVEVEKIVEKPVEVEKVVEKEVIPDECTQIRRNGKVYVSCDGVTIDGAPTISDSGVDNVPDLITP
;
A
#
# COMPACT_ATOMS: atom_id res chain seq x y z
N MET A 1 -115.32 -28.11 57.21
CA MET A 1 -115.12 -28.58 55.82
C MET A 1 -114.66 -27.50 54.84
N ALA A 2 -115.26 -26.30 54.77
CA ALA A 2 -114.75 -25.24 53.88
C ALA A 2 -113.47 -24.55 54.39
N LEU A 3 -113.33 -24.35 55.71
CA LEU A 3 -112.16 -23.71 56.33
C LEU A 3 -110.87 -24.57 56.26
N GLU A 4 -110.97 -25.89 56.46
CA GLU A 4 -109.80 -26.79 56.36
C GLU A 4 -109.19 -26.85 54.95
N LYS A 5 -110.02 -26.71 53.90
CA LYS A 5 -109.51 -26.67 52.52
C LYS A 5 -108.71 -25.41 52.24
N VAL A 6 -109.14 -24.27 52.78
CA VAL A 6 -108.47 -22.98 52.61
C VAL A 6 -107.13 -22.94 53.35
N GLU A 7 -107.04 -23.56 54.53
CA GLU A 7 -105.77 -23.69 55.26
C GLU A 7 -104.78 -24.62 54.55
N ALA A 8 -105.25 -25.76 54.03
CA ALA A 8 -104.42 -26.66 53.24
C ALA A 8 -103.88 -26.00 51.95
N GLU A 9 -104.70 -25.23 51.25
CA GLU A 9 -104.25 -24.47 50.06
C GLU A 9 -103.21 -23.41 50.39
N LYS A 10 -103.34 -22.71 51.52
CA LYS A 10 -102.33 -21.76 52.00
C LYS A 10 -101.00 -22.43 52.29
N GLU A 11 -101.01 -23.58 52.95
CA GLU A 11 -99.78 -24.31 53.30
C GLU A 11 -99.05 -24.84 52.06
N VAL A 12 -99.79 -25.28 51.04
CA VAL A 12 -99.23 -25.69 49.74
C VAL A 12 -98.62 -24.49 49.00
N LEU A 13 -99.30 -23.34 49.02
CA LEU A 13 -98.81 -22.11 48.40
C LEU A 13 -97.51 -21.62 49.05
N ASP A 14 -97.43 -21.61 50.38
CA ASP A 14 -96.24 -21.19 51.12
C ASP A 14 -95.04 -22.12 50.84
N LYS A 15 -95.26 -23.44 50.79
CA LYS A 15 -94.22 -24.41 50.41
C LYS A 15 -93.73 -24.19 48.98
N SER A 16 -94.63 -23.88 48.05
CA SER A 16 -94.25 -23.59 46.66
C SER A 16 -93.41 -22.31 46.56
N HIS A 17 -93.75 -21.26 47.30
CA HIS A 17 -92.99 -20.02 47.36
C HIS A 17 -91.61 -20.19 48.01
N GLN A 18 -91.50 -21.01 49.06
CA GLN A 18 -90.22 -21.33 49.67
C GLN A 18 -89.31 -22.07 48.71
N PHE A 19 -89.85 -23.06 47.98
CA PHE A 19 -89.09 -23.81 46.99
C PHE A 19 -88.61 -22.92 45.81
N GLU A 20 -89.45 -22.00 45.32
CA GLU A 20 -89.03 -21.03 44.31
C GLU A 20 -87.93 -20.11 44.81
N LYS A 21 -88.03 -19.60 46.04
CA LYS A 21 -86.98 -18.76 46.64
C LYS A 21 -85.65 -19.49 46.74
N GLU A 22 -85.66 -20.72 47.26
CA GLU A 22 -84.44 -21.52 47.41
C GLU A 22 -83.81 -21.85 46.05
N LYS A 23 -84.63 -22.13 45.03
CA LYS A 23 -84.16 -22.33 43.65
C LYS A 23 -83.51 -21.06 43.08
N LEU A 24 -84.11 -19.90 43.35
CA LEU A 24 -83.61 -18.61 42.87
C LEU A 24 -82.30 -18.21 43.57
N GLU A 25 -82.18 -18.51 44.87
CA GLU A 25 -80.94 -18.33 45.64
C GLU A 25 -79.81 -19.19 45.09
N ARG A 26 -80.04 -20.49 44.84
CA ARG A 26 -79.04 -21.37 44.22
C ARG A 26 -78.64 -20.93 42.81
N GLN A 27 -79.58 -20.41 42.01
CA GLN A 27 -79.27 -19.82 40.71
C GLN A 27 -78.43 -18.55 40.82
N ASN A 28 -78.71 -17.68 41.79
CA ASN A 28 -77.91 -16.49 42.05
C ASN A 28 -76.50 -16.83 42.55
N GLU A 29 -76.36 -17.81 43.45
CA GLU A 29 -75.06 -18.25 43.96
C GLU A 29 -74.21 -18.89 42.85
N SER A 30 -74.79 -19.79 42.06
CA SER A 30 -74.07 -20.39 40.92
C SER A 30 -73.67 -19.36 39.86
N SER A 31 -74.54 -18.39 39.57
CA SER A 31 -74.23 -17.24 38.69
C SER A 31 -73.06 -16.41 39.23
N LYS A 32 -73.05 -16.12 40.53
CA LYS A 32 -71.99 -15.35 41.18
C LYS A 32 -70.64 -16.07 41.12
N ILE A 33 -70.62 -17.38 41.39
CA ILE A 33 -69.41 -18.21 41.29
C ILE A 33 -68.91 -18.26 39.84
N ALA A 34 -69.80 -18.38 38.86
CA ALA A 34 -69.42 -18.38 37.44
C ALA A 34 -68.77 -17.05 37.03
N LEU A 35 -69.34 -15.92 37.47
CA LEU A 35 -68.78 -14.59 37.25
C LEU A 35 -67.39 -14.42 37.89
N GLU A 36 -67.23 -14.87 39.12
CA GLU A 36 -65.96 -14.78 39.84
C GLU A 36 -64.88 -15.62 39.15
N ASN A 37 -65.21 -16.85 38.73
CA ASN A 37 -64.29 -17.69 37.96
C ASN A 37 -63.89 -17.05 36.62
N GLN A 38 -64.84 -16.41 35.93
CA GLN A 38 -64.56 -15.72 34.68
C GLN A 38 -63.62 -14.53 34.87
N GLN A 39 -63.79 -13.76 35.95
CA GLN A 39 -62.87 -12.68 36.30
C GLN A 39 -61.47 -13.21 36.60
N LEU A 40 -61.38 -14.30 37.34
CA LEU A 40 -60.11 -14.94 37.69
C LEU A 40 -59.38 -15.49 36.45
N GLU A 41 -60.10 -16.01 35.46
CA GLU A 41 -59.52 -16.41 34.17
C GLU A 41 -59.01 -15.21 33.37
N LEU A 42 -59.74 -14.09 33.35
CA LEU A 42 -59.31 -12.85 32.69
C LEU A 42 -58.05 -12.28 33.34
N GLU A 43 -57.97 -12.26 34.67
CA GLU A 43 -56.77 -11.81 35.38
C GLU A 43 -55.56 -12.70 35.08
N ARG A 44 -55.75 -14.03 35.03
CA ARG A 44 -54.71 -14.98 34.63
C ARG A 44 -54.27 -14.81 33.18
N ALA A 45 -55.20 -14.47 32.29
CA ALA A 45 -54.88 -14.21 30.88
C ALA A 45 -54.07 -12.91 30.73
N ASN A 46 -54.48 -11.85 31.43
CA ASN A 46 -53.81 -10.55 31.40
C ASN A 46 -52.39 -10.63 31.98
N THR A 47 -52.23 -11.27 33.14
CA THR A 47 -50.90 -11.48 33.75
C THR A 47 -49.93 -12.23 32.85
N LYS A 48 -50.40 -13.30 32.18
CA LYS A 48 -49.58 -14.02 31.18
C LYS A 48 -49.23 -13.15 29.98
N ALA A 49 -50.17 -12.33 29.50
CA ALA A 49 -49.93 -11.42 28.39
C ALA A 49 -48.87 -10.36 28.76
N ASP A 50 -48.93 -9.84 29.98
CA ASP A 50 -47.95 -8.87 30.50
C ASP A 50 -46.56 -9.48 30.67
N GLU A 51 -46.46 -10.72 31.18
CA GLU A 51 -45.18 -11.45 31.26
C GLU A 51 -44.55 -11.67 29.88
N ILE A 52 -45.34 -12.11 28.89
CA ILE A 52 -44.87 -12.30 27.52
C ILE A 52 -44.42 -10.96 26.92
N ALA A 53 -45.18 -9.88 27.15
CA ALA A 53 -44.80 -8.55 26.70
C ALA A 53 -43.48 -8.07 27.34
N ALA A 54 -43.28 -8.33 28.64
CA ALA A 54 -42.05 -7.99 29.35
C ALA A 54 -40.84 -8.78 28.82
N LEU A 55 -40.99 -10.09 28.59
CA LEU A 55 -39.95 -10.95 28.00
C LEU A 55 -39.56 -10.46 26.61
N ASN A 56 -40.54 -10.16 25.76
CA ASN A 56 -40.30 -9.63 24.41
C ASN A 56 -39.59 -8.27 24.42
N ARG A 57 -39.91 -7.39 25.38
CA ARG A 57 -39.19 -6.11 25.55
C ARG A 57 -37.72 -6.35 25.95
N ALA A 58 -37.48 -7.22 26.93
CA ALA A 58 -36.14 -7.56 27.38
C ALA A 58 -35.29 -8.21 26.26
N GLU A 59 -35.90 -9.07 25.43
CA GLU A 59 -35.21 -9.68 24.30
C GLU A 59 -34.85 -8.65 23.22
N LYS A 60 -35.78 -7.74 22.88
CA LYS A 60 -35.51 -6.64 21.95
C LYS A 60 -34.41 -5.71 22.44
N GLU A 61 -34.38 -5.40 23.73
CA GLU A 61 -33.29 -4.60 24.31
C GLU A 61 -31.95 -5.31 24.22
N LYS A 62 -31.88 -6.61 24.55
CA LYS A 62 -30.66 -7.40 24.39
C LYS A 62 -30.19 -7.44 22.95
N PHE A 63 -31.11 -7.63 22.01
CA PHE A 63 -30.81 -7.62 20.57
C PHE A 63 -30.25 -6.26 20.13
N ASN A 64 -30.93 -5.16 20.49
CA ASN A 64 -30.49 -3.81 20.14
C ASN A 64 -29.12 -3.47 20.74
N ASN A 65 -28.88 -3.81 22.00
CA ASN A 65 -27.60 -3.58 22.66
C ASN A 65 -26.47 -4.37 21.99
N ASN A 66 -26.71 -5.65 21.67
CA ASN A 66 -25.73 -6.48 20.95
C ASN A 66 -25.45 -5.91 19.55
N HIS A 67 -26.50 -5.54 18.81
CA HIS A 67 -26.35 -4.96 17.48
C HIS A 67 -25.57 -3.64 17.52
N GLN A 68 -25.85 -2.79 18.51
CA GLN A 68 -25.13 -1.53 18.70
C GLN A 68 -23.66 -1.76 19.08
N ALA A 69 -23.38 -2.76 19.93
CA ALA A 69 -22.01 -3.16 20.26
C ALA A 69 -21.25 -3.67 19.04
N GLU A 70 -21.90 -4.47 18.18
CA GLU A 70 -21.31 -4.97 16.94
C GLU A 70 -21.00 -3.83 15.95
N LEU A 71 -21.93 -2.90 15.76
CA LEU A 71 -21.72 -1.71 14.93
C LEU A 71 -20.55 -0.87 15.45
N ASN A 72 -20.44 -0.69 16.76
CA ASN A 72 -19.33 0.04 17.36
C ASN A 72 -18.00 -0.69 17.19
N ALA A 73 -17.99 -2.02 17.28
CA ALA A 73 -16.80 -2.83 17.02
C ALA A 73 -16.34 -2.74 15.56
N ILE A 74 -17.28 -2.73 14.60
CA ILE A 74 -16.98 -2.54 13.17
C ILE A 74 -16.41 -1.14 12.94
N LYS A 75 -17.06 -0.08 13.44
CA LYS A 75 -16.56 1.30 13.34
C LYS A 75 -15.17 1.47 13.95
N ALA A 76 -14.91 0.83 15.10
CA ALA A 76 -13.60 0.86 15.74
C ALA A 76 -12.51 0.17 14.89
N LYS A 77 -12.84 -0.93 14.20
CA LYS A 77 -11.94 -1.58 13.25
C LYS A 77 -11.66 -0.68 12.05
N GLU A 78 -12.70 -0.10 11.45
CA GLU A 78 -12.55 0.83 10.32
C GLU A 78 -11.70 2.05 10.68
N LEU A 79 -11.91 2.64 11.85
CA LEU A 79 -11.08 3.76 12.34
C LEU A 79 -9.62 3.35 12.50
N LYS A 80 -9.34 2.18 13.08
CA LYS A 80 -7.98 1.64 13.22
C LYS A 80 -7.34 1.43 11.85
N ASP A 81 -8.07 0.89 10.88
CA ASP A 81 -7.56 0.62 9.55
C ASP A 81 -7.33 1.91 8.74
N LYS A 82 -8.20 2.92 8.90
CA LYS A 82 -7.97 4.27 8.35
C LYS A 82 -6.71 4.90 8.92
N ILE A 83 -6.51 4.87 10.24
CA ILE A 83 -5.31 5.42 10.89
C ILE A 83 -4.04 4.72 10.38
N LYS A 84 -4.06 3.39 10.23
CA LYS A 84 -2.92 2.63 9.68
C LYS A 84 -2.62 3.04 8.24
N ARG A 85 -3.66 3.16 7.41
CA ARG A 85 -3.52 3.56 6.00
C ARG A 85 -2.97 4.97 5.87
N ASP A 86 -3.47 5.91 6.67
CA ASP A 86 -3.01 7.30 6.66
C ASP A 86 -1.55 7.42 7.09
N ARG A 87 -1.14 6.67 8.13
CA ARG A 87 0.27 6.59 8.55
C ARG A 87 1.16 6.03 7.44
N PHE A 88 0.72 4.95 6.79
CA PHE A 88 1.46 4.34 5.69
C PHE A 88 1.61 5.30 4.51
N TRP A 89 0.53 5.98 4.11
CA TRP A 89 0.58 6.98 3.03
C TRP A 89 1.45 8.19 3.39
N GLY A 90 1.43 8.62 4.65
CA GLY A 90 2.30 9.68 5.15
C GLY A 90 3.78 9.29 5.07
N TRP A 91 4.13 8.09 5.49
CA TRP A 91 5.49 7.55 5.39
C TRP A 91 5.95 7.38 3.94
N LEU A 92 5.08 6.84 3.08
CA LEU A 92 5.39 6.67 1.66
C LEU A 92 5.69 8.01 0.99
N LYS A 93 4.87 9.05 1.27
CA LYS A 93 5.11 10.42 0.80
C LYS A 93 6.45 10.97 1.30
N ALA A 94 6.76 10.77 2.58
CA ALA A 94 8.01 11.27 3.17
C ALA A 94 9.25 10.60 2.54
N ILE A 95 9.20 9.28 2.30
CA ILE A 95 10.28 8.56 1.62
C ILE A 95 10.42 9.06 0.18
N LEU A 96 9.33 9.17 -0.56
CA LEU A 96 9.34 9.67 -1.93
C LEU A 96 9.92 11.09 -2.02
N ALA A 97 9.52 11.98 -1.11
CA ALA A 97 10.04 13.34 -1.03
C ALA A 97 11.55 13.37 -0.74
N THR A 98 12.01 12.52 0.19
CA THR A 98 13.44 12.40 0.51
C THR A 98 14.25 11.91 -0.70
N VAL A 99 13.77 10.88 -1.40
CA VAL A 99 14.43 10.36 -2.61
C VAL A 99 14.47 11.41 -3.72
N ALA A 100 13.37 12.13 -3.94
CA ALA A 100 13.31 13.21 -4.92
C ALA A 100 14.28 14.36 -4.59
N LEU A 101 14.41 14.72 -3.30
CA LEU A 101 15.37 15.72 -2.84
C LEU A 101 16.81 15.29 -3.13
N LEU A 102 17.16 14.04 -2.81
CA LEU A 102 18.51 13.51 -3.08
C LEU A 102 18.81 13.47 -4.58
N ALA A 103 17.84 13.09 -5.42
CA ALA A 103 17.99 13.12 -6.87
C ALA A 103 18.22 14.55 -7.39
N LEU A 104 17.50 15.54 -6.84
CA LEU A 104 17.71 16.95 -7.17
C LEU A 104 19.11 17.44 -6.79
N ILE A 105 19.59 17.08 -5.60
CA ILE A 105 20.94 17.43 -5.15
C ILE A 105 22.00 16.82 -6.07
N ALA A 106 21.86 15.53 -6.42
CA ALA A 106 22.77 14.87 -7.35
C ALA A 106 22.77 15.53 -8.74
N ALA A 107 21.58 15.87 -9.25
CA ALA A 107 21.44 16.59 -10.52
C ALA A 107 22.10 17.98 -10.48
N LEU A 108 21.95 18.72 -9.38
CA LEU A 108 22.61 20.01 -9.17
C LEU A 108 24.13 19.89 -9.15
N ILE A 109 24.67 18.87 -8.47
CA ILE A 109 26.12 18.62 -8.45
C ILE A 109 26.64 18.33 -9.86
N LEU A 110 25.94 17.48 -10.63
CA LEU A 110 26.29 17.19 -12.01
C LEU A 110 26.20 18.42 -12.92
N ALA A 111 25.17 19.24 -12.74
CA ALA A 111 25.00 20.48 -13.48
C ALA A 111 26.13 21.47 -13.17
N LEU A 112 26.49 21.65 -11.89
CA LEU A 112 27.60 22.49 -11.48
C LEU A 112 28.93 21.97 -12.01
N TYR A 113 29.17 20.66 -11.97
CA TYR A 113 30.37 20.05 -12.55
C TYR A 113 30.46 20.31 -14.05
N ARG A 114 29.35 20.15 -14.78
CA ARG A 114 29.30 20.40 -16.22
C ARG A 114 29.46 21.88 -16.55
N PHE A 115 28.89 22.76 -15.74
CA PHE A 115 29.06 24.21 -15.88
C PHE A 115 30.51 24.63 -15.63
N TYR A 116 31.12 24.13 -14.54
CA TYR A 116 32.53 24.34 -14.23
C TYR A 116 33.41 23.92 -15.41
N ARG A 117 33.22 22.69 -15.90
CA ARG A 117 33.94 22.16 -17.07
C ARG A 117 33.78 23.05 -18.30
N TRP A 118 32.57 23.54 -18.56
CA TRP A 118 32.31 24.41 -19.70
C TRP A 118 32.99 25.78 -19.59
N THR A 119 33.16 26.29 -18.37
CA THR A 119 33.86 27.56 -18.12
C THR A 119 35.39 27.45 -18.10
N THR A 120 35.94 26.26 -17.80
CA THR A 120 37.39 26.09 -17.61
C THR A 120 38.08 25.32 -18.74
N GLU A 121 37.35 24.51 -19.51
CA GLU A 121 37.92 23.91 -20.72
C GLU A 121 37.94 24.96 -21.85
N GLU A 122 39.15 25.33 -22.28
CA GLU A 122 39.35 26.18 -23.45
C GLU A 122 38.66 25.54 -24.67
N PRO A 123 37.83 26.28 -25.43
CA PRO A 123 37.29 25.75 -26.66
C PRO A 123 38.48 25.41 -27.56
N LEU A 124 38.56 24.18 -28.04
CA LEU A 124 39.57 23.70 -28.98
C LEU A 124 39.34 24.35 -30.35
N ILE A 125 39.46 25.67 -30.42
CA ILE A 125 39.51 26.46 -31.64
C ILE A 125 40.85 26.09 -32.24
N LYS A 126 40.85 25.08 -33.11
CA LYS A 126 41.93 24.90 -34.07
C LYS A 126 41.98 26.19 -34.88
N GLU A 127 42.95 27.05 -34.59
CA GLU A 127 43.28 28.16 -35.45
C GLU A 127 43.67 27.55 -36.80
N VAL A 128 42.72 27.55 -37.74
CA VAL A 128 43.01 27.23 -39.13
C VAL A 128 43.82 28.41 -39.63
N GLU A 129 45.14 28.29 -39.59
CA GLU A 129 46.05 29.15 -40.32
C GLU A 129 45.70 29.03 -41.81
N ARG A 130 44.76 29.85 -42.29
CA ARG A 130 44.64 30.15 -43.71
C ARG A 130 45.92 30.86 -44.09
N LYS A 131 46.89 30.10 -44.60
CA LYS A 131 48.03 30.64 -45.36
C LYS A 131 47.45 31.34 -46.58
N VAL A 132 47.24 32.64 -46.46
CA VAL A 132 46.98 33.52 -47.60
C VAL A 132 48.32 33.62 -48.33
N GLU A 133 48.44 32.93 -49.45
CA GLU A 133 49.54 33.10 -50.39
C GLU A 133 49.47 34.53 -50.93
N VAL A 134 50.24 35.44 -50.32
CA VAL A 134 50.52 36.75 -50.90
C VAL A 134 51.88 36.63 -51.57
N GLU A 135 51.87 36.52 -52.90
CA GLU A 135 53.05 36.69 -53.74
C GLU A 135 53.65 38.08 -53.46
N LYS A 136 54.66 38.13 -52.60
CA LYS A 136 55.48 39.33 -52.42
C LYS A 136 56.96 38.96 -52.52
N ILE A 137 57.42 39.11 -53.75
CA ILE A 137 58.76 39.46 -54.22
C ILE A 137 59.77 39.74 -53.08
N VAL A 138 60.73 38.81 -52.95
CA VAL A 138 62.16 38.98 -52.63
C VAL A 138 62.49 39.77 -51.35
N GLU A 139 63.00 39.05 -50.33
CA GLU A 139 64.36 39.21 -49.79
C GLU A 139 64.67 38.11 -48.75
N LYS A 140 65.78 37.40 -48.98
CA LYS A 140 66.33 36.32 -48.15
C LYS A 140 66.48 36.74 -46.67
N PRO A 141 66.16 35.83 -45.73
CA PRO A 141 67.26 35.27 -44.94
C PRO A 141 67.11 33.77 -44.57
N VAL A 142 68.13 33.01 -44.98
CA VAL A 142 68.79 31.88 -44.30
C VAL A 142 67.91 30.93 -43.47
N GLU A 143 67.61 29.79 -44.08
CA GLU A 143 67.13 28.56 -43.46
C GLU A 143 68.19 28.00 -42.50
N VAL A 144 67.82 27.82 -41.22
CA VAL A 144 68.46 26.81 -40.37
C VAL A 144 67.35 25.91 -39.87
N GLU A 145 67.08 24.89 -40.67
CA GLU A 145 66.24 23.75 -40.31
C GLU A 145 66.86 23.05 -39.09
N LYS A 146 66.22 23.21 -37.93
CA LYS A 146 66.38 22.24 -36.84
C LYS A 146 65.63 20.98 -37.27
N VAL A 147 66.34 20.12 -37.99
CA VAL A 147 65.96 18.73 -38.23
C VAL A 147 65.81 18.07 -36.86
N VAL A 148 64.58 18.00 -36.36
CA VAL A 148 64.22 17.05 -35.31
C VAL A 148 64.15 15.71 -36.03
N GLU A 149 65.10 14.82 -35.70
CA GLU A 149 65.10 13.42 -36.12
C GLU A 149 63.75 12.81 -35.76
N LYS A 150 62.85 12.77 -36.75
CA LYS A 150 61.62 12.01 -36.70
C LYS A 150 62.10 10.56 -36.85
N GLU A 151 62.10 9.79 -35.77
CA GLU A 151 62.27 8.34 -35.84
C GLU A 151 61.17 7.81 -36.77
N VAL A 152 61.54 7.56 -38.03
CA VAL A 152 60.70 6.94 -39.04
C VAL A 152 60.61 5.48 -38.66
N ILE A 153 59.56 5.12 -37.94
CA ILE A 153 59.19 3.72 -37.76
C ILE A 153 58.74 3.24 -39.14
N PRO A 154 59.42 2.25 -39.75
CA PRO A 154 58.98 1.69 -41.02
C PRO A 154 57.58 1.10 -40.87
N ASP A 155 56.73 1.22 -41.90
CA ASP A 155 55.32 0.80 -41.90
C ASP A 155 55.11 -0.70 -41.57
N GLU A 156 56.18 -1.48 -41.53
CA GLU A 156 56.22 -2.92 -41.23
C GLU A 156 56.38 -3.22 -39.72
N CYS A 157 56.59 -2.22 -38.87
CA CYS A 157 56.77 -2.40 -37.42
C CYS A 157 55.64 -1.78 -36.61
N THR A 158 55.13 -2.53 -35.64
CA THR A 158 54.07 -2.05 -34.75
C THR A 158 54.64 -1.57 -33.42
N GLN A 159 54.17 -0.42 -32.95
CA GLN A 159 54.55 0.15 -31.67
C GLN A 159 53.55 -0.30 -30.59
N ILE A 160 54.02 -1.06 -29.60
CA ILE A 160 53.22 -1.54 -28.48
C ILE A 160 53.65 -0.81 -27.20
N ARG A 161 52.73 -0.09 -26.56
CA ARG A 161 52.95 0.54 -25.25
C ARG A 161 52.41 -0.35 -24.12
N ARG A 162 53.28 -0.80 -23.21
CA ARG A 162 52.89 -1.44 -21.94
C ARG A 162 53.72 -0.90 -20.78
N ASN A 163 53.05 -0.59 -19.65
CA ASN A 163 53.69 -0.10 -18.42
C ASN A 163 54.62 1.12 -18.62
N GLY A 164 54.23 2.06 -19.48
CA GLY A 164 55.01 3.29 -19.74
C GLY A 164 56.26 3.12 -20.60
N LYS A 165 56.61 1.89 -21.02
CA LYS A 165 57.72 1.60 -21.94
C LYS A 165 57.17 1.31 -23.34
N VAL A 166 57.89 1.80 -24.35
CA VAL A 166 57.57 1.63 -25.76
C VAL A 166 58.38 0.47 -26.29
N TYR A 167 57.71 -0.55 -26.82
CA TYR A 167 58.34 -1.69 -27.49
C TYR A 167 57.99 -1.62 -28.97
N VAL A 168 58.99 -1.79 -29.82
CA VAL A 168 58.79 -1.91 -31.27
C VAL A 168 58.92 -3.39 -31.61
N SER A 169 57.84 -3.98 -32.12
CA SER A 169 57.82 -5.36 -32.60
C SER A 169 57.80 -5.33 -34.13
N CYS A 170 58.85 -5.86 -34.72
CA CYS A 170 58.99 -6.10 -36.15
C CYS A 170 59.01 -7.62 -36.35
N ASP A 171 57.83 -8.26 -36.28
CA ASP A 171 57.74 -9.71 -36.46
C ASP A 171 58.14 -10.10 -37.88
N GLY A 172 59.15 -10.97 -38.01
CA GLY A 172 59.52 -11.62 -39.27
C GLY A 172 60.48 -10.86 -40.20
N VAL A 173 61.00 -9.69 -39.81
CA VAL A 173 61.94 -8.90 -40.63
C VAL A 173 63.28 -8.77 -39.93
N THR A 174 64.34 -9.33 -40.52
CA THR A 174 65.73 -9.13 -40.07
C THR A 174 66.21 -7.76 -40.55
N ILE A 175 66.35 -6.81 -39.62
CA ILE A 175 66.97 -5.51 -39.88
C ILE A 175 68.42 -5.61 -39.43
N ASP A 176 69.37 -5.34 -40.34
CA ASP A 176 70.80 -5.34 -40.02
C ASP A 176 71.10 -4.31 -38.90
N GLY A 177 71.56 -4.81 -37.74
CA GLY A 177 72.05 -3.98 -36.63
C GLY A 177 71.17 -3.88 -35.39
N ALA A 178 69.99 -4.52 -35.34
CA ALA A 178 69.18 -4.61 -34.12
C ALA A 178 69.01 -6.09 -33.68
N PRO A 179 69.29 -6.46 -32.42
CA PRO A 179 69.15 -7.84 -31.98
C PRO A 179 67.69 -8.25 -32.06
N THR A 180 67.42 -9.33 -32.78
CA THR A 180 66.07 -9.87 -32.86
C THR A 180 65.69 -10.49 -31.51
N ILE A 181 64.39 -10.62 -31.22
CA ILE A 181 63.90 -11.27 -29.98
C ILE A 181 64.44 -12.71 -29.86
N SER A 182 64.77 -13.36 -30.98
CA SER A 182 65.44 -14.67 -31.03
C SER A 182 66.89 -14.64 -30.51
N ASP A 183 67.60 -13.53 -30.66
CA ASP A 183 68.99 -13.37 -30.16
C ASP A 183 69.05 -12.99 -28.68
N SER A 184 67.90 -12.61 -28.09
CA SER A 184 67.80 -12.09 -26.72
C SER A 184 67.64 -13.18 -25.64
N GLY A 185 67.66 -14.46 -26.02
CA GLY A 185 67.58 -15.59 -25.07
C GLY A 185 66.26 -15.72 -24.32
N VAL A 186 65.16 -15.21 -24.89
CA VAL A 186 63.81 -15.30 -24.32
C VAL A 186 63.06 -16.43 -25.02
N ASP A 187 63.15 -17.64 -24.47
CA ASP A 187 62.62 -18.87 -25.08
C ASP A 187 61.07 -19.01 -25.07
N ASN A 188 60.35 -18.07 -24.45
CA ASN A 188 58.88 -18.16 -24.37
C ASN A 188 58.22 -16.81 -24.66
N VAL A 189 57.73 -16.66 -25.89
CA VAL A 189 56.69 -15.69 -26.21
C VAL A 189 55.36 -16.26 -25.72
N PRO A 190 54.67 -15.65 -24.75
CA PRO A 190 53.38 -16.15 -24.31
C PRO A 190 52.35 -16.00 -25.44
N ASP A 191 51.73 -17.12 -25.83
CA ASP A 191 50.69 -17.20 -26.86
C ASP A 191 49.55 -16.22 -26.56
N LEU A 192 49.24 -15.33 -27.51
CA LEU A 192 48.18 -14.32 -27.42
C LEU A 192 46.82 -14.81 -27.96
N ILE A 193 46.61 -16.14 -28.03
CA ILE A 193 45.32 -16.73 -28.43
C ILE A 193 45.05 -17.97 -27.57
N THR A 194 44.31 -17.79 -26.49
CA THR A 194 43.51 -18.87 -25.89
C THR A 194 42.03 -18.60 -26.21
N PRO A 195 41.26 -19.59 -26.72
CA PRO A 195 39.81 -19.48 -26.84
C PRO A 195 39.11 -19.41 -25.47
#